data_AF-A0A959HXK4-F1
#
_entry.id   AF-A0A959HXK4-F1
#
_cell.length_a   1.000
_cell.length_b   1.000
_cell.length_c   1.000
_cell.angle_alpha   90.00
_cell.angle_beta   90.00
_cell.angle_gamma   90.00
#
_symmetry.space_group_name_H-M   'P 1'
#
loop_
_entity.id
_entity.type
_entity.pdbx_description
1 polymer ?
#
loop_
_entity_poly.entity_id
_entity_poly.type
_entity_poly.pdbx_seq_one_letter_code
_entity_poly.pdbx_strand_id
1 'polypeptide(L)' 'MTGAIRQVEVAEGWASNSVNAVIFRKNALVSFRDTQFIAFYDAEGTVVLGKRRIGADQWQLKQTPYKGNVR' A
#
# COMPACT_ATOMS: atom_id res chain seq x y z
N MET A 1 -15.59 8.45 23.86
CA MET A 1 -14.11 8.35 23.83
C MET A 1 -13.70 8.22 22.38
N THR A 2 -13.26 9.29 21.74
CA THR A 2 -12.60 9.21 20.42
C THR A 2 -11.21 8.64 20.64
N GLY A 3 -10.98 7.37 20.29
CA GLY A 3 -9.66 6.77 20.33
C GLY A 3 -8.68 7.54 19.43
N ALA A 4 -7.43 7.65 19.86
CA ALA A 4 -6.39 8.30 19.05
C ALA A 4 -6.26 7.59 17.70
N ILE A 5 -6.32 8.36 16.60
CA ILE A 5 -6.10 7.84 15.25
C ILE A 5 -4.61 7.55 15.11
N ARG A 6 -4.29 6.30 14.74
CA ARG A 6 -2.92 5.88 14.46
C ARG A 6 -2.69 5.81 12.96
N GLN A 7 -1.79 6.66 12.47
CA GLN A 7 -1.29 6.61 11.09
C GLN A 7 0.05 5.87 11.07
N VAL A 8 0.29 5.06 10.04
CA VAL A 8 1.57 4.41 9.80
C VAL A 8 1.96 4.65 8.35
N GLU A 9 3.07 5.32 8.16
CA GLU A 9 3.63 5.58 6.84
C GLU A 9 4.10 4.28 6.18
N VAL A 10 3.91 4.20 4.86
CA VAL A 10 4.32 3.04 4.05
C VAL A 10 5.47 3.46 3.13
N ALA A 11 5.16 4.32 2.16
CA ALA A 11 6.07 4.96 1.22
C ALA A 11 5.28 5.98 0.39
N GLU A 12 5.99 6.83 -0.35
CA GLU A 12 5.41 7.64 -1.42
C GLU A 12 4.85 6.77 -2.55
N GLY A 13 3.74 7.21 -3.16
CA GLY A 13 3.07 6.50 -4.25
C GLY A 13 2.59 7.44 -5.35
N TRP A 14 2.24 6.88 -6.50
CA TRP A 14 1.66 7.65 -7.60
C TRP A 14 0.38 8.39 -7.15
N ALA A 15 0.34 9.69 -7.44
CA ALA A 15 -0.75 10.57 -7.04
C ALA A 15 -1.30 11.48 -8.17
N SER A 16 -0.83 11.37 -9.41
CA SER A 16 -1.34 12.17 -10.53
C SER A 16 -2.79 11.82 -10.91
N ASN A 17 -3.29 10.68 -10.45
CA ASN A 17 -4.70 10.29 -10.52
C ASN A 17 -5.05 9.39 -9.32
N SER A 18 -6.31 8.96 -9.22
CA SER A 18 -6.82 8.21 -8.07
C SER A 18 -6.54 6.71 -8.08
N VAL A 19 -5.72 6.17 -9.01
CA VAL A 19 -5.55 4.71 -9.23
C VAL A 19 -5.22 3.93 -7.95
N ASN A 20 -4.44 4.51 -7.03
CA ASN A 20 -4.09 3.89 -5.76
C ASN A 20 -5.23 3.86 -4.73
N ALA A 21 -6.28 4.67 -4.90
CA ALA A 21 -7.32 4.95 -3.90
C ALA A 21 -8.77 4.75 -4.43
N VAL A 22 -8.97 4.05 -5.55
CA VAL A 22 -10.32 3.75 -6.07
C VAL A 22 -11.05 2.67 -5.25
N ILE A 23 -12.36 2.81 -5.08
CA ILE A 23 -13.20 1.94 -4.22
C ILE A 23 -13.21 0.46 -4.64
N PHE A 24 -12.94 0.16 -5.90
CA PHE A 24 -13.00 -1.19 -6.46
C PHE A 24 -11.69 -1.99 -6.33
N ARG A 25 -10.68 -1.50 -5.60
CA ARG A 25 -9.46 -2.26 -5.29
C ARG A 25 -9.76 -3.39 -4.29
N LYS A 26 -9.91 -4.62 -4.78
CA LYS A 26 -10.18 -5.84 -4.00
C LYS A 26 -8.97 -6.80 -4.00
N ASN A 27 -7.96 -6.63 -3.13
CA ASN A 27 -7.81 -5.65 -2.06
C ASN A 27 -6.55 -4.80 -2.27
N ALA A 28 -6.61 -3.53 -1.85
CA ALA A 28 -5.41 -2.68 -1.73
C ALA A 28 -4.54 -3.06 -0.52
N LEU A 29 -5.20 -3.43 0.58
CA LEU A 29 -4.63 -3.80 1.87
C LEU A 29 -5.39 -5.03 2.38
N VAL A 30 -4.68 -6.09 2.76
CA VAL A 30 -5.28 -7.34 3.24
C VAL A 30 -4.43 -7.94 4.35
N SER A 31 -5.07 -8.52 5.35
CA SER A 31 -4.38 -9.22 6.44
C SER A 31 -4.57 -10.73 6.30
N PHE A 32 -3.52 -11.48 6.54
CA PHE A 32 -3.56 -12.93 6.71
C PHE A 32 -2.72 -13.32 7.92
N ARG A 33 -3.37 -13.90 8.94
CA ARG A 33 -2.76 -14.21 10.24
C ARG A 33 -2.16 -12.94 10.88
N ASP A 34 -0.88 -12.98 11.28
CA ASP A 34 -0.16 -11.88 11.93
C ASP A 34 0.44 -10.87 10.93
N THR A 35 0.23 -11.08 9.63
CA THR A 35 0.88 -10.29 8.58
C THR A 35 -0.15 -9.50 7.77
N GLN A 36 0.13 -8.22 7.57
CA GLN A 36 -0.61 -7.34 6.69
C GLN A 36 0.17 -7.13 5.39
N PHE A 37 -0.52 -7.18 4.27
CA PHE A 37 0.00 -7.01 2.92
C PHE A 37 -0.64 -5.80 2.26
N ILE A 38 0.14 -5.03 1.51
CA ILE A 38 -0.31 -3.88 0.72
C ILE A 38 0.23 -3.97 -0.70
N ALA A 39 -0.52 -3.44 -1.67
CA ALA A 39 -0.02 -3.20 -3.01
C ALA A 39 -0.36 -1.75 -3.43
N PHE A 40 0.53 -1.09 -4.14
CA PHE A 40 0.33 0.27 -4.69
C PHE A 40 1.27 0.52 -5.87
N TYR A 41 0.99 1.55 -6.66
CA TYR A 41 1.91 2.06 -7.67
C TYR A 41 2.84 3.11 -7.05
N ASP A 42 4.15 2.99 -7.24
CA ASP A 42 5.13 4.02 -6.87
C ASP A 42 5.12 5.21 -7.84
N ALA A 43 5.97 6.21 -7.58
CA ALA A 43 6.07 7.44 -8.38
C ALA A 43 6.44 7.17 -9.85
N GLU A 44 7.08 6.05 -10.15
CA GLU A 44 7.43 5.63 -11.51
C GLU A 44 6.32 4.83 -12.19
N GLY A 45 5.22 4.52 -11.48
CA GLY A 45 4.12 3.70 -11.97
C GLY A 45 4.37 2.19 -11.87
N THR A 46 5.37 1.76 -11.11
CA THR A 46 5.69 0.35 -10.86
C THR A 46 4.82 -0.18 -9.72
N VAL A 47 4.32 -1.40 -9.84
CA VAL A 47 3.60 -2.06 -8.74
C VAL A 47 4.61 -2.45 -7.66
N VAL A 48 4.39 -1.92 -6.45
CA VAL A 48 5.09 -2.26 -5.23
C VAL A 48 4.22 -3.17 -4.38
N LEU A 49 4.82 -4.23 -3.83
CA LEU A 49 4.23 -5.07 -2.80
C LEU A 49 4.89 -4.77 -1.46
N GLY A 50 4.09 -4.68 -0.41
CA GLY A 50 4.57 -4.49 0.96
C GLY A 50 4.02 -5.54 1.91
N LYS A 51 4.79 -5.88 2.94
CA LYS A 51 4.31 -6.66 4.08
C LYS A 51 4.84 -6.14 5.41
N ARG A 52 4.06 -6.29 6.47
CA ARG A 52 4.48 -6.05 7.85
C ARG A 52 3.79 -6.99 8.82
N ARG A 53 4.33 -7.15 10.03
CA ARG A 53 3.56 -7.70 11.15
C ARG A 53 2.52 -6.69 11.63
N ILE A 54 1.33 -7.15 12.00
CA ILE A 54 0.30 -6.31 12.62
C ILE A 54 0.84 -5.76 13.95
N GLY A 55 0.72 -4.45 14.15
CA GLY A 55 1.28 -3.73 15.30
C GLY A 55 2.69 -3.20 15.10
N ALA A 56 3.41 -3.66 14.06
CA ALA A 56 4.69 -3.06 13.67
C ALA A 56 4.50 -1.86 12.73
N ASP A 57 5.47 -0.96 12.73
CA ASP A 57 5.45 0.22 11.85
C ASP A 57 6.27 0.06 10.59
N GLN A 58 7.27 -0.81 10.63
CA GLN A 58 8.16 -1.02 9.50
C GLN A 58 7.52 -1.95 8.46
N TRP A 59 7.48 -1.44 7.23
CA TRP A 59 7.10 -2.20 6.05
C TRP A 59 8.32 -2.76 5.34
N GLN A 60 8.24 -4.02 4.92
CA GLN A 60 9.15 -4.59 3.94
C GLN A 60 8.54 -4.40 2.56
N LEU A 61 9.18 -3.59 1.71
CA LEU A 61 8.68 -3.25 0.39
C LEU A 61 9.52 -3.93 -0.70
N LYS A 62 8.87 -4.29 -1.80
CA LYS A 62 9.51 -4.86 -2.98
C LYS A 62 8.82 -4.36 -4.24
N GLN A 63 9.58 -3.68 -5.10
CA GLN A 63 9.16 -3.41 -6.48
C GLN A 63 9.02 -4.72 -7.24
N THR A 64 7.96 -4.82 -8.04
CA THR A 64 7.73 -5.95 -8.93
C THR A 64 8.15 -5.57 -10.36
N PRO A 65 8.23 -6.54 -11.29
CA PRO A 65 8.42 -6.25 -12.71
C PRO A 65 7.19 -5.63 -13.40
N TYR A 66 6.07 -5.47 -12.71
CA TYR A 66 4.82 -5.00 -13.31
C TYR A 66 4.72 -3.48 -13.26
N LYS A 67 4.38 -2.87 -14.39
CA LYS A 67 4.19 -1.44 -14.53
C LYS A 67 2.76 -1.12 -14.97
N GLY A 68 2.14 -0.16 -14.31
CA GLY A 68 0.83 0.35 -14.71
C GLY A 68 0.95 1.35 -15.86
N ASN A 69 -0.10 1.45 -16.67
CA ASN A 69 -0.29 2.60 -17.57
C ASN A 69 -0.83 3.77 -16.74
N VAL A 70 0.01 4.27 -15.83
CA VAL A 70 -0.30 5.48 -15.06
C VAL A 70 -0.14 6.69 -15.98
N ARG A 71 -1.18 7.52 -16.07
CA ARG A 71 -1.24 8.74 -16.89
C ARG A 71 -1.79 9.88 -16.05
#